data_AF-A0A1G8XVJ7-F1
#
_entry.id   AF-A0A1G8XVJ7-F1
#
_cell.length_a   1.000
_cell.length_b   1.000
_cell.length_c   1.000
_cell.angle_alpha   90.00
_cell.angle_beta   90.00
_cell.angle_gamma   90.00
#
_symmetry.space_group_name_H-M   'P 1'
#
loop_
_entity.id
_entity.type
_entity.pdbx_description
1 polymer ?
#
loop_
_entity_poly.entity_id
_entity_poly.type
_entity_poly.pdbx_seq_one_letter_code
_entity_poly.pdbx_strand_id
1 'polypeptide(L)'
;MAKASGLSVSTVQRIWRAFGLQPHRLETFKLSTDPNFVAKVRDVVGLYVSPPAHAIVLCVDEKSQIQALDRSQPMLPMRPGQPARRSHVYKRHGTTSLFAALDMATGRVIGKCYG
;
A
#
# COMPACT_ATOMS: atom_id res chain seq x y z
N MET A 1 3.26 28.20 -0.54
CA MET A 1 1.98 28.83 -0.92
C MET A 1 1.89 30.28 -0.44
N ALA A 2 1.72 30.57 0.86
CA ALA A 2 1.61 31.95 1.39
C ALA A 2 2.64 32.96 0.80
N LYS A 3 3.94 32.65 0.90
CA LYS A 3 5.01 33.48 0.30
C LYS A 3 4.93 33.60 -1.23
N ALA A 4 4.55 32.53 -1.91
CA ALA A 4 4.43 32.51 -3.38
C ALA A 4 3.19 33.26 -3.88
N SER A 5 2.13 33.32 -3.07
CA SER A 5 0.87 34.00 -3.37
C SER A 5 0.80 35.43 -2.83
N GLY A 6 1.79 35.88 -2.05
CA GLY A 6 1.74 37.16 -1.31
C GLY A 6 0.66 37.22 -0.22
N LEU A 7 0.05 36.09 0.15
CA LEU A 7 -1.04 36.03 1.12
C LEU A 7 -0.55 35.66 2.51
N SER A 8 -1.29 36.09 3.54
CA SER A 8 -1.03 35.66 4.90
C SER A 8 -1.26 34.15 5.07
N VAL A 9 -0.52 33.54 6.01
CA VAL A 9 -0.65 32.11 6.32
C VAL A 9 -2.08 31.75 6.72
N SER A 10 -2.75 32.60 7.51
CA SER A 10 -4.14 32.40 7.94
C SER A 10 -5.12 32.40 6.76
N THR A 11 -4.91 33.26 5.76
CA THR A 11 -5.73 33.32 4.55
C THR A 11 -5.61 32.02 3.76
N VAL A 12 -4.38 31.53 3.55
CA VAL A 12 -4.12 30.26 2.86
C VAL A 12 -4.74 29.08 3.62
N GLN A 13 -4.61 29.02 4.94
CA GLN A 13 -5.22 27.96 5.74
C GLN A 13 -6.76 27.97 5.67
N ARG A 14 -7.39 29.15 5.65
CA ARG A 14 -8.84 29.28 5.49
C ARG A 14 -9.29 28.75 4.13
N ILE A 15 -8.56 29.09 3.07
CA ILE A 15 -8.82 28.59 1.71
C ILE A 15 -8.67 27.06 1.68
N TRP A 16 -7.59 26.52 2.23
CA TRP A 16 -7.40 25.07 2.28
C TRP A 16 -8.53 24.35 3.02
N ARG A 17 -8.96 24.87 4.16
CA ARG A 17 -10.10 24.30 4.91
C ARG A 17 -11.41 24.38 4.12
N ALA A 18 -11.68 25.51 3.47
CA ALA A 18 -12.91 25.71 2.70
C ALA A 18 -13.02 24.74 1.51
N PHE A 19 -11.90 24.41 0.86
CA PHE A 19 -11.84 23.50 -0.28
C PHE A 19 -11.37 22.08 0.06
N GLY A 20 -11.23 21.75 1.35
CA GLY A 20 -10.73 20.44 1.79
C GLY A 20 -9.32 20.10 1.31
N LEU A 21 -8.51 21.08 0.93
CA LEU A 21 -7.15 20.86 0.45
C LEU A 21 -6.26 20.43 1.61
N GLN A 22 -5.55 19.32 1.42
CA GLN A 22 -4.66 18.74 2.42
C GLN A 22 -3.25 18.57 1.83
N PRO A 23 -2.44 19.65 1.74
CA PRO A 23 -1.15 19.62 1.04
C PRO A 23 -0.09 18.71 1.68
N HIS A 24 -0.31 18.27 2.91
CA HIS A 24 0.53 17.30 3.61
C HIS A 24 0.19 15.85 3.23
N ARG A 25 -0.92 15.62 2.53
CA ARG A 25 -1.27 14.32 1.96
C ARG A 25 -0.74 14.26 0.54
N LEU A 26 -0.07 13.15 0.26
CA LEU A 26 0.38 12.78 -1.07
C LEU A 26 -0.23 11.43 -1.36
N GLU A 27 -0.90 11.32 -2.49
CA GLU A 27 -1.43 10.06 -3.02
C GLU A 27 -0.70 9.74 -4.31
N THR A 28 -0.43 8.46 -4.52
CA THR A 28 0.10 7.97 -5.78
C THR A 28 -1.05 7.42 -6.59
N PHE A 29 -1.02 7.63 -7.91
CA PHE A 29 -1.97 7.04 -8.83
C PHE A 29 -1.23 6.21 -9.87
N LYS A 30 -1.89 5.14 -10.32
CA LYS A 30 -1.42 4.32 -11.44
C LYS A 30 -2.57 4.23 -12.43
N LEU A 31 -2.49 5.04 -13.49
CA LEU A 31 -3.42 5.00 -14.61
C LEU A 31 -2.70 4.34 -15.80
N SER A 32 -3.36 3.36 -16.41
CA SER A 32 -2.86 2.78 -17.66
C SER A 32 -3.15 3.73 -18.81
N THR A 33 -2.19 3.89 -19.73
CA THR A 33 -2.38 4.64 -20.99
C THR A 33 -2.88 3.75 -22.13
N ASP A 34 -3.17 2.48 -21.85
CA ASP A 34 -3.68 1.53 -22.83
C ASP A 34 -5.09 1.93 -23.31
N PRO A 35 -5.30 2.19 -24.61
CA PRO A 35 -6.63 2.51 -25.16
C PRO A 35 -7.69 1.46 -24.84
N ASN A 36 -7.28 0.20 -24.66
CA ASN A 36 -8.16 -0.92 -24.34
C ASN A 36 -8.23 -1.25 -22.84
N PHE A 37 -7.72 -0.37 -21.95
CA PHE A 37 -7.62 -0.64 -20.53
C PHE A 37 -8.95 -1.08 -19.90
N VAL A 38 -10.04 -0.37 -20.19
CA VAL A 38 -11.37 -0.68 -19.61
C VAL A 38 -11.85 -2.06 -20.05
N ALA A 39 -11.67 -2.41 -21.33
CA ALA A 39 -12.05 -3.72 -21.84
C ALA A 39 -11.25 -4.83 -21.14
N LYS A 40 -9.92 -4.69 -21.08
CA LYS A 40 -9.05 -5.66 -20.40
C LYS A 40 -9.36 -5.83 -18.92
N VAL A 41 -9.65 -4.73 -18.22
CA VAL A 41 -10.05 -4.78 -16.80
C VAL A 41 -11.36 -5.55 -16.65
N ARG A 42 -12.35 -5.32 -17.51
CA ARG A 42 -13.62 -6.06 -17.48
C ARG A 42 -13.42 -7.54 -17.75
N ASP A 43 -12.57 -7.90 -18.71
CA ASP A 43 -12.29 -9.31 -19.03
C ASP A 43 -11.62 -10.02 -17.85
N VAL A 44 -10.60 -9.39 -17.23
CA VAL A 44 -9.89 -9.97 -16.08
C VAL A 44 -10.78 -10.04 -14.84
N VAL A 45 -11.51 -8.97 -14.51
CA VAL A 45 -12.43 -8.96 -13.37
C VAL A 45 -13.58 -9.93 -13.59
N GLY A 46 -14.01 -10.13 -14.84
CA GLY A 46 -15.01 -11.13 -15.22
C GLY A 46 -14.64 -12.53 -14.77
N LEU A 47 -13.35 -12.90 -14.79
CA LEU A 47 -12.87 -14.19 -14.30
C LEU A 47 -13.07 -14.37 -12.79
N TYR A 48 -13.08 -13.28 -12.02
CA TYR A 48 -13.37 -13.34 -10.57
C TYR A 48 -14.86 -13.48 -10.27
N VAL A 49 -15.72 -12.86 -11.09
CA VAL A 49 -17.17 -12.84 -10.86
C VAL A 49 -17.85 -14.09 -11.41
N SER A 50 -17.42 -14.53 -12.59
CA SER A 50 -18.01 -15.67 -13.30
C SER A 50 -16.91 -16.52 -13.92
N PRO A 51 -16.22 -17.35 -13.11
CA PRO A 51 -15.15 -18.21 -13.61
C PRO A 51 -15.71 -19.24 -14.60
N PRO A 52 -14.93 -19.64 -15.63
CA PRO A 52 -15.32 -20.71 -16.53
C PRO A 52 -15.58 -22.03 -15.81
N ALA A 53 -16.43 -22.89 -16.38
CA ALA A 53 -16.71 -24.20 -15.83
C ALA A 53 -15.41 -25.03 -15.69
N HIS A 54 -15.24 -25.66 -14.53
CA HIS A 54 -14.06 -26.49 -14.21
C HIS A 54 -12.71 -25.74 -14.24
N ALA A 55 -12.71 -24.40 -14.14
CA ALA A 55 -11.49 -23.61 -14.06
C ALA A 55 -11.08 -23.30 -12.61
N ILE A 56 -9.77 -23.15 -12.39
CA ILE A 56 -9.20 -22.61 -11.16
C ILE A 56 -8.75 -21.17 -11.46
N VAL A 57 -9.14 -20.22 -10.61
CA VAL A 57 -8.74 -18.82 -10.74
C VAL A 57 -7.85 -18.43 -9.56
N LEU A 58 -6.59 -18.13 -9.87
CA LEU A 58 -5.58 -17.71 -8.90
C LEU A 58 -5.16 -16.27 -9.14
N CYS A 59 -5.17 -15.44 -8.09
CA CYS A 59 -4.55 -14.11 -8.11
C CYS A 59 -3.13 -14.22 -7.55
N VAL A 60 -2.13 -14.05 -8.42
CA VAL A 60 -0.72 -14.16 -8.02
C VAL A 60 -0.09 -12.77 -7.93
N ASP A 61 0.66 -12.53 -6.86
CA ASP A 61 1.46 -11.32 -6.70
C ASP A 61 2.81 -11.65 -6.04
N GLU A 62 3.82 -10.82 -6.33
CA GLU A 62 5.11 -10.83 -5.67
C GLU A 62 5.29 -9.55 -4.86
N LYS A 63 5.56 -9.71 -3.58
CA LYS A 63 6.12 -8.64 -2.76
C LYS A 63 7.62 -8.84 -2.63
N SER A 64 8.36 -8.19 -3.53
CA SER A 64 9.82 -8.25 -3.54
C SER A 64 10.47 -7.29 -2.53
N GLN A 65 11.78 -7.46 -2.31
CA GLN A 65 12.62 -6.56 -1.52
C GLN A 65 12.11 -6.29 -0.09
N ILE A 66 11.43 -7.27 0.52
CA ILE A 66 11.02 -7.18 1.91
C ILE A 66 12.28 -7.19 2.76
N GLN A 67 12.57 -6.07 3.42
CA GLN A 67 13.73 -5.96 4.29
C GLN A 67 13.52 -6.79 5.55
N ALA A 68 14.40 -7.77 5.77
CA ALA A 68 14.44 -8.55 7.00
C ALA A 68 15.14 -7.72 8.08
N LEU A 69 14.36 -6.89 8.78
CA LEU A 69 14.85 -5.99 9.82
C LEU A 69 14.49 -6.51 11.20
N ASP A 70 15.48 -6.56 12.08
CA ASP A 70 15.26 -6.76 13.51
C ASP A 70 15.65 -5.50 14.30
N ARG A 71 14.99 -5.28 15.44
CA ARG A 71 15.27 -4.12 16.30
C ARG A 71 16.46 -4.42 17.19
N SER A 72 17.34 -3.43 17.37
CA SER A 72 18.50 -3.59 18.24
C SER A 72 18.14 -3.79 19.72
N GLN A 73 16.94 -3.36 20.11
CA GLN A 73 16.41 -3.44 21.47
C GLN A 73 14.92 -3.82 21.42
N PRO A 74 14.40 -4.48 22.46
CA PRO A 74 12.98 -4.79 22.57
C PRO A 74 12.10 -3.55 22.45
N MET A 75 10.93 -3.70 21.80
CA MET A 75 9.95 -2.62 21.73
C MET A 75 9.38 -2.33 23.12
N LEU A 76 9.30 -1.05 23.47
CA LEU A 76 8.62 -0.63 24.69
C LEU A 76 7.13 -0.50 24.38
N PRO A 77 6.24 -1.24 25.07
CA PRO A 77 4.82 -1.22 24.79
C PRO A 77 4.20 0.13 25.15
N MET A 78 3.06 0.41 24.54
CA MET A 78 2.26 1.59 24.89
C MET A 78 1.76 1.48 26.34
N ARG A 79 1.71 2.62 27.04
CA ARG A 79 1.07 2.77 28.35
C ARG A 79 0.17 4.00 28.33
N PRO A 80 -0.79 4.17 29.26
CA PRO A 80 -1.55 5.41 29.37
C PRO A 80 -0.62 6.63 29.40
N GLY A 81 -0.81 7.58 28.48
CA GLY A 81 0.04 8.77 28.32
C GLY A 81 1.41 8.54 27.66
N GLN A 82 1.75 7.31 27.24
CA GLN A 82 3.04 6.99 26.64
C GLN A 82 2.89 6.14 25.36
N PRO A 83 3.24 6.68 24.18
CA PRO A 83 3.21 5.91 22.93
C PRO A 83 4.27 4.80 22.94
N ALA A 84 4.03 3.76 22.15
CA ALA A 84 5.02 2.71 21.94
C ALA A 84 6.32 3.29 21.38
N ARG A 85 7.47 2.84 21.89
CA ARG A 85 8.79 3.32 21.45
C ARG A 85 9.57 2.19 20.78
N ARG A 86 10.23 2.54 19.68
CA ARG A 86 11.08 1.65 18.89
C ARG A 86 12.46 2.28 18.78
N SER A 87 13.51 1.48 18.90
CA SER A 87 14.86 1.97 18.63
C SER A 87 15.01 2.30 17.13
N HIS A 88 15.70 3.41 16.85
CA HIS A 88 16.05 3.79 15.48
C HIS A 88 17.13 2.88 14.88
N VAL A 89 17.95 2.26 15.74
CA VAL A 89 18.98 1.31 15.34
C VAL A 89 18.35 -0.05 15.03
N TYR A 90 18.71 -0.62 13.88
CA TYR A 90 18.21 -1.91 13.42
C TYR A 90 19.37 -2.78 12.94
N LYS A 91 19.18 -4.10 13.00
CA LYS A 91 20.06 -5.09 12.37
C LYS A 91 19.41 -5.53 11.05
N ARG A 92 20.20 -5.52 9.97
CA ARG A 92 19.74 -5.91 8.64
C ARG A 92 20.17 -7.35 8.37
N HIS A 93 19.21 -8.21 8.05
CA HIS A 93 19.43 -9.62 7.72
C HIS A 93 19.30 -9.92 6.21
N GLY A 94 19.36 -8.88 5.38
CA GLY A 94 19.15 -8.98 3.94
C GLY A 94 17.71 -8.63 3.53
N THR A 95 17.30 -9.18 2.40
CA THR A 95 15.98 -8.98 1.78
C THR A 95 15.38 -10.31 1.38
N THR A 96 14.06 -10.45 1.47
CA THR A 96 13.31 -11.62 0.98
C THR A 96 12.23 -11.17 -0.01
N SER A 97 11.81 -12.07 -0.88
CA SER A 97 10.64 -11.91 -1.75
C SER A 97 9.55 -12.88 -1.31
N LEU A 98 8.32 -12.39 -1.13
CA LEU A 98 7.13 -13.20 -0.94
C LEU A 98 6.43 -13.39 -2.28
N PHE A 99 6.21 -14.64 -2.68
CA PHE A 99 5.28 -14.98 -3.75
C PHE A 99 4.01 -15.55 -3.12
N ALA A 100 2.85 -15.02 -3.49
CA ALA A 100 1.57 -15.47 -2.96
C ALA A 100 0.54 -15.61 -4.08
N ALA A 101 -0.30 -16.64 -3.96
CA ALA A 101 -1.45 -16.90 -4.80
C ALA A 101 -2.71 -17.00 -3.93
N LEU A 102 -3.74 -16.23 -4.27
CA LEU A 102 -5.07 -16.33 -3.68
C LEU A 102 -5.95 -17.19 -4.60
N ASP A 103 -6.50 -18.27 -4.07
CA ASP A 103 -7.57 -19.02 -4.72
C ASP A 103 -8.90 -18.30 -4.50
N MET A 104 -9.50 -17.84 -5.60
CA MET A 104 -10.73 -17.05 -5.56
C MET A 104 -11.97 -17.87 -5.19
N ALA A 105 -11.97 -19.18 -5.46
CA ALA A 105 -13.11 -20.03 -5.14
C ALA A 105 -13.16 -20.37 -3.64
N THR A 106 -12.00 -20.55 -3.01
CA THR A 106 -11.90 -20.99 -1.60
C THR A 106 -11.51 -19.89 -0.63
N GLY A 107 -10.97 -18.76 -1.12
CA GLY A 107 -10.38 -17.70 -0.30
C GLY A 107 -9.02 -18.07 0.32
N ARG A 108 -8.46 -19.24 -0.03
CA ARG A 108 -7.19 -19.70 0.54
C ARG A 108 -6.01 -18.99 -0.11
N VAL A 109 -5.09 -18.50 0.72
CA VAL A 109 -3.80 -17.96 0.26
C VAL A 109 -2.72 -19.03 0.41
N ILE A 110 -1.98 -19.25 -0.67
CA ILE A 110 -0.79 -20.10 -0.72
C ILE A 110 0.38 -19.18 -0.98
N GLY A 111 1.38 -19.16 -0.11
CA GLY A 111 2.53 -18.29 -0.30
C GLY A 111 3.81 -18.86 0.27
N LYS A 112 4.93 -18.41 -0.28
CA LYS A 112 6.27 -18.81 0.16
C LYS A 112 7.23 -17.63 0.04
N CYS A 113 8.07 -17.48 1.06
CA CYS A 113 9.19 -16.55 1.04
C CYS A 113 10.41 -17.21 0.39
N TYR A 114 11.12 -16.45 -0.42
CA TYR A 114 12.39 -16.81 -1.04
C TYR A 114 13.42 -15.76 -0.66
N GLY A 115 14.65 -16.19 -0.37
CA GLY A 115 15.72 -15.32 0.11
C GLY A 115 17.07 -15.91 -0.23
#